data_AF-A0A8T6PZD5-F1
#
_entry.id   AF-A0A8T6PZD5-F1
#
_cell.length_a   1.000
_cell.length_b   1.000
_cell.length_c   1.000
_cell.angle_alpha   90.00
_cell.angle_beta   90.00
_cell.angle_gamma   90.00
#
_symmetry.space_group_name_H-M   'P 1'
#
loop_
_entity.id
_entity.type
_entity.pdbx_description
1 polymer ?
#
loop_
_entity_poly.entity_id
_entity_poly.type
_entity_poly.pdbx_seq_one_letter_code
_entity_poly.pdbx_strand_id
1 'polypeptide(L)'
;MDVAAATAAVEAAEAADQAAKDKLAELNADNLITPEEKAQLEAAKQNADTLKEEANSAVQALPDTVAEKGDLQDRVDALDGIQVPEVNDQDGNGRADDLDVAAATAAVEAAEAADQAAKDKLAELNADNLITPEEKAQ
;
A
#
# COMPACT_ATOMS: atom_id res chain seq x y z
N MET A 1 -27.09 -1.79 29.79
CA MET A 1 -25.85 -1.03 29.59
C MET A 1 -25.85 0.11 30.58
N ASP A 2 -24.75 0.37 31.28
CA ASP A 2 -24.58 1.57 32.09
C ASP A 2 -23.60 2.54 31.41
N VAL A 3 -23.52 3.76 31.91
CA VAL A 3 -22.68 4.83 31.33
C VAL A 3 -21.20 4.45 31.35
N ALA A 4 -20.75 3.73 32.39
CA ALA A 4 -19.37 3.29 32.50
C ALA A 4 -18.99 2.30 31.40
N ALA A 5 -19.84 1.30 31.13
CA ALA A 5 -19.63 0.34 30.05
C ALA A 5 -19.66 1.00 28.67
N ALA A 6 -20.58 1.95 28.43
CA ALA A 6 -20.61 2.69 27.18
C ALA A 6 -19.37 3.58 26.99
N THR A 7 -18.94 4.26 28.05
CA THR A 7 -17.71 5.09 28.03
C THR A 7 -16.49 4.25 27.69
N ALA A 8 -16.33 3.08 28.33
CA ALA A 8 -15.23 2.18 28.07
C ALA A 8 -15.23 1.64 26.62
N ALA A 9 -16.40 1.38 26.05
CA ALA A 9 -16.52 0.97 24.65
C ALA A 9 -16.09 2.09 23.69
N VAL A 10 -16.50 3.33 23.95
CA VAL A 10 -16.06 4.51 23.16
C VAL A 10 -14.55 4.72 23.25
N GLU A 11 -13.98 4.65 24.44
CA GLU A 11 -12.53 4.77 24.64
C GLU A 11 -11.75 3.65 23.92
N ALA A 12 -12.27 2.42 23.91
CA ALA A 12 -11.67 1.32 23.16
C ALA A 12 -11.72 1.54 21.64
N ALA A 13 -12.84 2.06 21.13
CA ALA A 13 -12.98 2.40 19.71
C ALA A 13 -12.03 3.54 19.30
N GLU A 14 -11.92 4.59 20.12
CA GLU A 14 -10.96 5.69 19.92
C GLU A 14 -9.51 5.20 19.90
N ALA A 15 -9.15 4.32 20.85
CA ALA A 15 -7.80 3.76 20.91
C ALA A 15 -7.48 2.90 19.67
N ALA A 16 -8.45 2.12 19.18
CA ALA A 16 -8.27 1.29 18.00
C ALA A 16 -8.17 2.12 16.71
N ASP A 17 -8.98 3.17 16.59
CA ASP A 17 -8.92 4.14 15.49
C ASP A 17 -7.55 4.83 15.43
N GLN A 18 -7.06 5.33 16.57
CA GLN A 18 -5.74 5.94 16.66
C GLN A 18 -4.63 4.93 16.35
N ALA A 19 -4.71 3.70 16.87
CA ALA A 19 -3.73 2.66 16.58
C ALA A 19 -3.68 2.30 15.08
N ALA A 20 -4.83 2.27 14.40
CA ALA A 20 -4.88 2.06 12.95
C ALA A 20 -4.21 3.20 12.18
N LYS A 21 -4.44 4.46 12.59
CA LYS A 21 -3.79 5.65 12.02
C LYS A 21 -2.28 5.66 12.22
N ASP A 22 -1.82 5.33 13.43
CA ASP A 22 -0.40 5.23 13.75
C ASP A 22 0.26 4.12 12.93
N LYS A 23 -0.41 2.96 12.80
CA LYS A 23 0.08 1.85 11.97
C LYS A 23 0.17 2.23 10.49
N LEU A 24 -0.81 2.96 9.97
CA LEU A 24 -0.75 3.49 8.61
C LEU A 24 0.44 4.43 8.42
N ALA A 25 0.67 5.34 9.38
CA ALA A 25 1.81 6.26 9.30
C ALA A 25 3.16 5.53 9.39
N GLU A 26 3.26 4.49 10.20
CA GLU A 26 4.46 3.64 10.33
C GLU A 26 4.74 2.88 9.03
N LEU A 27 3.76 2.13 8.53
CA LEU A 27 3.95 1.23 7.39
C LEU A 27 4.03 1.95 6.05
N ASN A 28 3.45 3.16 5.93
CA ASN A 28 3.52 3.96 4.70
C ASN A 28 4.63 5.02 4.73
N ALA A 29 5.58 4.93 5.68
CA ALA A 29 6.57 5.98 5.91
C ALA A 29 7.55 6.18 4.74
N ASP A 30 7.85 5.11 4.00
CA ASP A 30 8.69 5.12 2.80
C ASP A 30 7.87 5.28 1.50
N ASN A 31 6.54 5.36 1.61
CA ASN A 31 5.57 5.35 0.50
C ASN A 31 5.57 4.04 -0.30
N LEU A 32 6.05 2.96 0.30
CA LEU A 32 5.94 1.60 -0.21
C LEU A 32 4.96 0.83 0.67
N ILE A 33 4.19 -0.05 0.05
CA ILE A 33 3.26 -0.95 0.72
C ILE A 33 3.45 -2.32 0.11
N THR A 34 3.95 -3.22 0.95
CA THR A 34 4.03 -4.64 0.65
C THR A 34 2.69 -5.34 0.91
N PRO A 35 2.48 -6.56 0.38
CA PRO A 35 1.29 -7.36 0.69
C PRO A 35 1.12 -7.65 2.19
N GLU A 36 2.23 -7.83 2.91
CA GLU A 36 2.21 -8.08 4.35
C GLU A 36 1.73 -6.83 5.10
N GLU A 37 2.26 -5.66 4.76
CA GLU A 37 1.85 -4.39 5.37
C GLU A 37 0.40 -4.07 5.06
N LYS A 38 -0.06 -4.30 3.83
CA LYS A 38 -1.48 -4.17 3.48
C LYS A 38 -2.36 -5.06 4.36
N ALA A 39 -1.98 -6.31 4.58
CA ALA A 39 -2.74 -7.21 5.45
C ALA A 39 -2.77 -6.73 6.91
N GLN A 40 -1.67 -6.15 7.42
CA GLN A 40 -1.64 -5.54 8.75
C GLN A 40 -2.58 -4.34 8.86
N LEU A 41 -2.63 -3.48 7.84
CA LEU A 41 -3.53 -2.32 7.80
C LEU A 41 -4.99 -2.73 7.66
N GLU A 42 -5.29 -3.75 6.84
CA GLU A 42 -6.65 -4.32 6.74
C GLU A 42 -7.12 -4.88 8.08
N ALA A 43 -6.25 -5.59 8.81
CA ALA A 43 -6.56 -6.10 10.14
C ALA A 43 -6.80 -4.98 11.16
N ALA A 44 -5.94 -3.94 11.16
CA ALA A 44 -6.11 -2.78 12.03
C ALA A 44 -7.42 -2.03 11.74
N LYS A 45 -7.73 -1.83 10.46
CA LYS A 45 -8.99 -1.25 10.00
C LYS A 45 -10.19 -2.06 10.47
N GLN A 46 -10.18 -3.38 10.26
CA GLN A 46 -11.27 -4.24 10.68
C GLN A 46 -11.51 -4.18 12.19
N ASN A 47 -10.44 -4.15 12.99
CA ASN A 47 -10.54 -4.03 14.43
C ASN A 47 -11.15 -2.68 14.87
N ALA A 48 -10.71 -1.57 14.26
CA ALA A 48 -11.26 -0.25 14.54
C ALA A 48 -12.74 -0.15 14.14
N ASP A 49 -13.12 -0.65 12.96
CA ASP A 49 -14.51 -0.68 12.49
C ASP A 49 -15.39 -1.52 13.44
N THR A 50 -14.91 -2.68 13.87
CA THR A 50 -15.62 -3.56 14.82
C THR A 50 -15.86 -2.86 16.15
N LEU A 51 -14.82 -2.26 16.74
CA LEU A 51 -14.94 -1.57 18.03
C LEU A 51 -15.81 -0.31 17.92
N LYS A 52 -15.79 0.39 16.79
CA LYS A 52 -16.71 1.50 16.52
C LYS A 52 -18.16 1.03 16.51
N GLU A 53 -18.48 -0.10 15.88
CA GLU A 53 -19.82 -0.68 15.89
C GLU A 53 -20.27 -1.13 17.29
N GLU A 54 -19.37 -1.72 18.07
CA GLU A 54 -19.62 -2.10 19.46
C GLU A 54 -19.88 -0.88 20.35
N ALA A 55 -19.07 0.18 20.21
CA ALA A 55 -19.25 1.45 20.90
C ALA A 55 -20.58 2.11 20.53
N ASN A 56 -20.91 2.14 19.23
CA ASN A 56 -22.18 2.68 18.75
C ASN A 56 -23.37 1.92 19.37
N SER A 57 -23.32 0.59 19.38
CA SER A 57 -24.34 -0.26 20.00
C SER A 57 -24.46 -0.02 21.51
N ALA A 58 -23.32 0.16 22.18
CA ALA A 58 -23.26 0.45 23.61
C ALA A 58 -23.89 1.79 23.98
N VAL A 59 -23.57 2.84 23.23
CA VAL A 59 -24.13 4.19 23.42
C VAL A 59 -25.63 4.21 23.12
N GLN A 60 -26.07 3.57 22.03
CA GLN A 60 -27.48 3.49 21.68
C GLN A 60 -28.33 2.76 22.74
N ALA A 61 -27.74 1.78 23.44
CA ALA A 61 -28.39 1.03 24.51
C ALA A 61 -28.58 1.81 25.82
N LEU A 62 -28.02 3.02 25.95
CA LEU A 62 -28.26 3.90 27.09
C LEU A 62 -29.68 4.50 27.04
N PRO A 63 -30.36 4.68 28.18
CA PRO A 63 -31.62 5.42 28.23
C PRO A 63 -31.45 6.85 27.70
N ASP A 64 -32.43 7.39 26.99
CA ASP A 64 -32.38 8.76 26.44
C ASP A 64 -32.34 9.85 27.53
N THR A 65 -32.62 9.51 28.78
CA THR A 65 -32.49 10.42 29.93
C THR A 65 -31.06 10.59 30.43
N VAL A 66 -30.10 9.79 29.92
CA VAL A 66 -28.68 9.91 30.25
C VAL A 66 -28.12 11.13 29.51
N ALA A 67 -27.60 12.11 30.25
CA ALA A 67 -27.12 13.36 29.69
C ALA A 67 -25.89 13.16 28.78
N GLU A 68 -25.03 12.21 29.14
CA GLU A 68 -23.76 11.89 28.46
C GLU A 68 -23.97 11.15 27.13
N LYS A 69 -25.17 10.64 26.84
CA LYS A 69 -25.43 9.82 25.65
C LYS A 69 -25.12 10.57 24.35
N GLY A 70 -25.46 11.86 24.28
CA GLY A 70 -25.18 12.70 23.12
C GLY A 70 -23.67 12.84 22.88
N ASP A 71 -22.94 13.28 23.91
CA ASP A 71 -21.49 13.47 23.83
C ASP A 71 -20.74 12.18 23.47
N LEU A 72 -21.19 11.04 24.00
CA LEU A 72 -20.62 9.72 23.65
C LEU A 72 -20.89 9.35 22.20
N GLN A 73 -22.08 9.66 21.68
CA GLN A 73 -22.41 9.38 20.27
C GLN A 73 -21.58 10.26 19.33
N ASP A 74 -21.42 11.55 19.64
CA ASP A 74 -20.60 12.47 18.85
C ASP A 74 -19.13 11.99 18.74
N ARG A 75 -18.58 11.45 19.83
CA ARG A 75 -17.24 10.83 19.84
C ARG A 75 -17.16 9.62 18.91
N VAL A 76 -18.14 8.72 18.96
CA VAL A 76 -18.19 7.55 18.06
C VAL A 76 -18.32 7.99 16.60
N ASP A 77 -19.15 8.99 16.32
CA ASP A 77 -19.39 9.49 14.97
C ASP A 77 -18.16 10.19 14.39
N ALA A 78 -17.30 10.76 15.24
CA ALA A 78 -16.03 11.38 14.85
C ALA A 78 -14.93 10.38 14.46
N LEU A 79 -15.08 9.07 14.74
CA LEU A 79 -14.12 8.05 14.35
C LEU A 79 -14.21 7.80 12.84
N ASP A 80 -13.17 8.15 12.08
CA ASP A 80 -13.12 8.08 10.61
C ASP A 80 -12.35 6.88 10.06
N GLY A 81 -11.60 6.18 10.92
CA GLY A 81 -10.80 5.01 10.56
C GLY A 81 -9.61 5.36 9.66
N ILE A 82 -9.19 4.37 8.86
CA ILE A 82 -8.14 4.54 7.85
C ILE A 82 -8.62 4.09 6.47
N GLN A 83 -7.94 4.61 5.44
CA GLN A 83 -7.97 4.07 4.08
C GLN A 83 -6.68 3.29 3.85
N VAL A 84 -6.80 2.01 3.51
CA VAL A 84 -5.65 1.15 3.25
C VAL A 84 -5.13 1.43 1.83
N PRO A 85 -3.86 1.80 1.63
CA PRO A 85 -3.32 2.02 0.29
C PRO A 85 -3.22 0.72 -0.52
N GLU A 86 -3.06 0.86 -1.83
CA GLU A 86 -2.77 -0.28 -2.71
C GLU A 86 -1.32 -0.75 -2.53
N VAL A 87 -1.07 -2.03 -2.82
CA VAL A 87 0.29 -2.59 -2.85
C VAL A 87 1.04 -1.97 -4.02
N ASN A 88 2.25 -1.46 -3.77
CA ASN A 88 3.15 -0.94 -4.80
C ASN A 88 4.60 -1.45 -4.65
N ASP A 89 4.89 -2.31 -3.67
CA ASP A 89 6.13 -3.07 -3.54
C ASP A 89 5.78 -4.55 -3.37
N GLN A 90 5.44 -5.20 -4.48
CA GLN A 90 4.85 -6.54 -4.48
C GLN A 90 5.83 -7.62 -4.01
N ASP A 91 7.13 -7.43 -4.24
CA ASP A 91 8.18 -8.39 -3.89
C ASP A 91 8.99 -8.00 -2.64
N GLY A 92 8.71 -6.84 -2.04
CA GLY A 92 9.36 -6.35 -0.82
C GLY A 92 10.82 -5.98 -1.04
N ASN A 93 11.17 -5.55 -2.26
CA ASN A 93 12.54 -5.23 -2.62
C ASN A 93 12.94 -3.78 -2.24
N GLY A 94 12.00 -2.99 -1.71
CA GLY A 94 12.22 -1.59 -1.32
C GLY A 94 12.22 -0.62 -2.50
N ARG A 95 11.62 -1.01 -3.62
CA ARG A 95 11.43 -0.20 -4.82
C ARG A 95 10.02 -0.41 -5.35
N ALA A 96 9.42 0.69 -5.80
CA ALA A 96 8.07 0.62 -6.36
C ALA A 96 8.04 -0.23 -7.63
N ASP A 97 7.01 -1.07 -7.78
CA ASP A 97 6.83 -1.98 -8.90
C ASP A 97 6.89 -1.26 -10.27
N ASP A 98 6.33 -0.06 -10.36
CA ASP A 98 6.37 0.77 -11.57
C ASP A 98 7.80 1.12 -12.00
N LEU A 99 8.69 1.34 -11.04
CA LEU A 99 10.10 1.62 -11.31
C LEU A 99 10.82 0.35 -11.77
N ASP A 100 10.44 -0.82 -11.27
CA ASP A 100 11.02 -2.09 -11.70
C ASP A 100 10.59 -2.45 -13.13
N VAL A 101 9.31 -2.26 -13.45
CA VAL A 101 8.80 -2.40 -14.81
C VAL A 101 9.55 -1.47 -15.75
N ALA A 102 9.70 -0.19 -15.41
CA ALA A 102 10.41 0.78 -16.23
C ALA A 102 11.89 0.39 -16.46
N ALA A 103 12.58 -0.12 -15.43
CA ALA A 103 13.95 -0.57 -15.55
C ALA A 103 14.08 -1.82 -16.45
N ALA A 104 13.17 -2.77 -16.30
CA ALA A 104 13.14 -3.97 -17.13
C ALA A 104 12.88 -3.63 -18.61
N THR A 105 11.93 -2.74 -18.89
CA THR A 105 11.64 -2.26 -20.25
C THR A 105 12.87 -1.59 -20.87
N ALA A 106 13.53 -0.67 -20.16
CA ALA A 106 14.73 0.00 -20.66
C ALA A 106 15.88 -0.98 -20.96
N ALA A 107 16.04 -2.03 -20.14
CA ALA A 107 17.04 -3.06 -20.37
C ALA A 107 16.74 -3.90 -21.63
N VAL A 108 15.46 -4.21 -21.89
CA VAL A 108 15.03 -4.90 -23.12
C VAL A 108 15.29 -4.03 -24.34
N GLU A 109 14.87 -2.76 -24.32
CA GLU A 109 15.10 -1.83 -25.43
C GLU A 109 16.60 -1.67 -25.74
N ALA A 110 17.45 -1.59 -24.71
CA ALA A 110 18.90 -1.51 -24.89
C ALA A 110 19.48 -2.80 -25.52
N ALA A 111 18.96 -3.97 -25.12
CA ALA A 111 19.38 -5.25 -25.69
C ALA A 111 18.94 -5.38 -27.15
N GLU A 112 17.73 -4.97 -27.49
CA GLU A 112 17.23 -4.94 -28.87
C GLU A 112 18.03 -3.98 -29.75
N ALA A 113 18.36 -2.79 -29.24
CA ALA A 113 19.21 -1.84 -29.96
C ALA A 113 20.63 -2.39 -30.20
N ALA A 114 21.21 -3.06 -29.20
CA ALA A 114 22.52 -3.69 -29.34
C ALA A 114 22.52 -4.86 -30.34
N ASP A 115 21.47 -5.69 -30.32
CA ASP A 115 21.28 -6.78 -31.27
C ASP A 115 21.09 -6.26 -32.70
N GLN A 116 20.27 -5.20 -32.89
CA GLN A 116 20.11 -4.57 -34.19
C GLN A 116 21.44 -3.96 -34.69
N ALA A 117 22.18 -3.27 -33.82
CA ALA A 117 23.49 -2.72 -34.18
C ALA A 117 24.49 -3.82 -34.58
N ALA A 118 24.48 -4.98 -33.91
CA ALA A 118 25.31 -6.11 -34.27
C ALA A 118 24.91 -6.72 -35.63
N LYS A 119 23.60 -6.82 -35.92
CA LYS A 119 23.08 -7.28 -37.22
C LYS A 119 23.43 -6.31 -38.35
N ASP A 120 23.29 -5.01 -38.12
CA ASP A 120 23.63 -3.97 -39.11
C ASP A 120 25.13 -4.00 -39.40
N LYS A 121 25.97 -4.14 -38.36
CA LYS A 121 27.42 -4.28 -38.54
C LYS A 121 27.79 -5.54 -39.31
N LEU A 122 27.14 -6.66 -39.03
CA LEU A 122 27.34 -7.91 -39.78
C LEU A 122 26.93 -7.76 -41.25
N ALA A 123 25.83 -7.06 -41.54
CA ALA A 123 25.37 -6.80 -42.90
C ALA A 123 26.36 -5.88 -43.65
N GLU A 124 26.90 -4.86 -42.99
CA GLU A 124 27.93 -3.98 -43.54
C GLU A 124 29.20 -4.76 -43.92
N LEU A 125 29.71 -5.59 -43.00
CA LEU A 125 30.93 -6.39 -43.23
C LEU A 125 30.77 -7.49 -44.28
N ASN A 126 29.54 -7.87 -44.64
CA ASN A 126 29.27 -8.92 -45.63
C ASN A 126 28.66 -8.36 -46.93
N ALA A 127 28.74 -7.04 -47.15
CA ALA A 127 28.09 -6.38 -48.27
C ALA A 127 28.63 -6.80 -49.66
N ASP A 128 29.87 -7.28 -49.74
CA ASP A 128 30.51 -7.79 -50.95
C ASP A 128 30.47 -9.34 -51.06
N ASN A 129 29.70 -9.99 -50.17
CA ASN A 129 29.62 -11.44 -49.99
C ASN A 129 30.94 -12.12 -49.57
N LEU A 130 31.91 -11.39 -49.00
CA LEU A 130 33.17 -11.93 -48.52
C LEU A 130 33.53 -11.32 -47.15
N ILE A 131 33.80 -12.15 -46.13
CA ILE A 131 34.35 -11.65 -44.85
C ILE A 131 35.88 -11.78 -44.89
N THR A 132 36.59 -10.66 -44.91
CA THR A 132 38.06 -10.61 -44.85
C THR A 132 38.59 -10.68 -43.41
N PRO A 133 39.89 -11.01 -43.20
CA PRO A 133 40.50 -10.96 -41.87
C PRO A 133 40.46 -9.57 -41.21
N GLU A 134 40.61 -8.49 -41.99
CA GLU A 134 40.42 -7.12 -41.50
C GLU A 134 38.99 -6.85 -41.04
N GLU A 135 37.97 -7.32 -41.77
CA GLU A 135 36.56 -7.15 -41.41
C GLU A 135 36.16 -7.99 -40.19
N LYS A 136 36.73 -9.20 -40.05
CA LYS A 136 36.54 -10.04 -38.87
C LYS A 136 37.12 -9.43 -37.58
N ALA A 137 38.07 -8.51 -37.71
CA ALA A 137 38.72 -7.86 -36.57
C ALA A 137 37.95 -6.61 -36.05
N GLN A 138 36.87 -6.20 -36.73
CA GLN A 138 35.95 -5.14 -36.32
C GLN A 138 34.76 -5.69 -35.54
#